data_AF-A0A376KQ16-F1
#
_entry.id   AF-A0A376KQ16-F1
#
_cell.length_a   1.000
_cell.length_b   1.000
_cell.length_c   1.000
_cell.angle_alpha   90.00
_cell.angle_beta   90.00
_cell.angle_gamma   90.00
#
_symmetry.space_group_name_H-M   'P 1'
#
loop_
_entity.id
_entity.type
_entity.pdbx_description
1 polymer ?
#
loop_
_entity_poly.entity_id
_entity_poly.type
_entity_poly.pdbx_seq_one_letter_code
_entity_poly.pdbx_strand_id
1 'polypeptide(L)' 'MDLTFDEPLVLDRYQQNPVTGGLIFIDRLSNVTVGAGMVHEPVSQATAAPSGIQCIRTGIECSGSSPLSALGRARFAGG' A
#
# COMPACT_ATOMS: atom_id res chain seq x y z
N MET A 1 -7.59 4.45 -16.75
CA MET A 1 -8.23 5.43 -15.84
C MET A 1 -7.81 4.99 -14.45
N ASP A 2 -6.98 5.80 -13.81
CA ASP A 2 -6.45 5.51 -12.48
C ASP A 2 -7.29 6.24 -11.44
N LEU A 3 -7.69 5.52 -10.40
CA LEU A 3 -8.47 6.01 -9.28
C LEU A 3 -7.55 6.08 -8.06
N THR A 4 -7.44 7.27 -7.46
CA THR A 4 -6.65 7.47 -6.24
C THR A 4 -7.59 7.92 -5.13
N PHE A 5 -7.48 7.29 -3.97
CA PHE A 5 -8.25 7.63 -2.78
C PHE A 5 -7.37 8.44 -1.84
N ASP A 6 -7.95 9.46 -1.21
CA ASP A 6 -7.24 10.30 -0.23
C ASP A 6 -6.95 9.52 1.07
N GLU A 7 -7.70 8.45 1.33
CA GLU A 7 -7.58 7.59 2.51
C GLU A 7 -7.37 6.11 2.12
N PRO A 8 -6.65 5.32 2.95
CA PRO A 8 -6.46 3.90 2.69
C PRO A 8 -7.79 3.15 2.80
N LEU A 9 -8.16 2.45 1.73
CA LEU A 9 -9.38 1.65 1.67
C LEU A 9 -9.04 0.18 1.42
N VAL A 10 -9.74 -0.72 2.12
CA VAL A 10 -9.66 -2.17 1.88
C VAL A 10 -10.72 -2.53 0.85
N LEU A 11 -10.28 -2.98 -0.33
CA LEU A 11 -11.14 -3.38 -1.43
C LEU A 11 -10.83 -4.81 -1.84
N ASP A 12 -11.88 -5.59 -2.10
CA ASP A 12 -11.76 -6.94 -2.65
C ASP A 12 -12.22 -6.98 -4.11
N ARG A 13 -11.86 -8.05 -4.82
CA ARG A 13 -12.43 -8.30 -6.15
C ARG A 13 -13.92 -8.54 -6.04
N TYR A 14 -14.70 -7.89 -6.90
CA TYR A 14 -16.16 -7.99 -6.89
C TYR A 14 -16.65 -9.43 -7.03
N GLN A 15 -15.96 -10.25 -7.83
CA GLN A 15 -16.29 -11.68 -8.01
C GLN A 15 -16.14 -12.50 -6.72
N GLN A 16 -15.27 -12.08 -5.80
CA GLN A 16 -15.01 -12.76 -4.53
C GLN A 16 -15.92 -12.23 -3.42
N ASN A 17 -16.05 -10.91 -3.34
CA ASN A 17 -16.89 -10.25 -2.36
C ASN A 17 -17.61 -9.05 -3.00
N PRO A 18 -18.88 -9.22 -3.44
CA PRO A 18 -19.64 -8.16 -4.08
C PRO A 18 -19.87 -6.93 -3.18
N VAL A 19 -19.80 -7.11 -1.86
CA VAL A 19 -20.07 -6.05 -0.88
C VAL A 19 -18.92 -5.04 -0.82
N THR A 20 -17.67 -5.52 -0.82
CA THR A 20 -16.46 -4.67 -0.75
C THR A 20 -15.85 -4.37 -2.11
N GLY A 21 -16.23 -5.11 -3.16
CA GLY A 21 -15.79 -4.87 -4.53
C GLY A 21 -16.73 -3.98 -5.36
N GLY A 22 -17.85 -3.51 -4.80
CA GLY A 22 -18.77 -2.60 -5.48
C GLY A 22 -18.37 -1.14 -5.25
N LEU A 23 -18.50 -0.30 -6.27
CA LEU A 23 -18.18 1.13 -6.21
C LEU A 23 -19.29 1.95 -6.86
N ILE A 24 -19.60 3.12 -6.31
CA ILE A 24 -20.52 4.10 -6.91
C ILE A 24 -19.83 5.46 -6.99
N PHE A 25 -20.09 6.19 -8.08
CA PHE A 25 -19.59 7.55 -8.27
C PHE A 25 -20.71 8.52 -7.95
N ILE A 26 -20.51 9.34 -6.92
CA ILE A 26 -21.48 10.36 -6.49
C ILE A 26 -20.89 11.73 -6.82
N ASP A 27 -21.64 12.54 -7.56
CA ASP A 27 -21.29 13.95 -7.73
C ASP A 27 -21.59 14.71 -6.44
N ARG A 28 -20.57 15.37 -5.88
CA ARG A 28 -20.68 16.08 -4.60
C ARG A 28 -21.46 17.41 -4.70
N LEU A 29 -21.63 17.96 -5.90
CA LEU A 29 -22.40 19.21 -6.07
C LEU A 29 -23.90 18.94 -6.18
N SER A 30 -24.30 17.94 -6.99
CA SER A 30 -25.71 17.60 -7.23
C SER A 30 -26.24 16.47 -6.34
N ASN A 31 -25.37 15.72 -5.66
CA ASN A 31 -25.67 14.49 -4.92
C ASN A 31 -26.29 13.37 -5.77
N VAL A 32 -26.11 13.44 -7.10
CA VAL A 32 -26.60 12.41 -8.03
C VAL A 32 -25.53 11.35 -8.25
N THR A 33 -25.95 10.09 -8.39
CA THR A 33 -25.08 8.99 -8.82
C THR A 33 -24.78 9.12 -10.31
N VAL A 34 -23.53 9.41 -10.64
CA VAL A 34 -23.07 9.56 -12.03
C VAL A 34 -22.62 8.24 -12.66
N GLY A 35 -22.39 7.22 -11.84
CA GLY A 35 -22.01 5.89 -12.34
C GLY A 35 -21.86 4.84 -11.26
N ALA A 36 -21.67 3.60 -11.72
CA ALA A 36 -21.37 2.44 -10.89
C ALA A 36 -20.16 1.70 -11.47
N GLY A 37 -19.38 1.06 -10.60
CA GLY A 37 -18.17 0.32 -10.96
C GLY A 37 -18.01 -0.93 -10.10
N MET A 38 -17.13 -1.81 -10.57
CA MET A 38 -16.78 -3.05 -9.88
C MET A 38 -15.25 -3.17 -9.85
N VAL A 39 -14.71 -3.61 -8.72
CA VAL A 39 -13.27 -3.86 -8.54
C VAL A 39 -12.90 -5.17 -9.23
N HIS A 40 -12.10 -5.07 -10.30
CA HIS A 40 -11.54 -6.24 -10.98
C HIS A 40 -10.30 -6.77 -10.26
N GLU A 41 -9.41 -5.87 -9.86
CA GLU A 41 -8.17 -6.19 -9.15
C GLU A 41 -7.77 -4.99 -8.26
N PRO A 42 -7.61 -5.17 -6.95
CA PRO A 42 -7.15 -4.10 -6.07
C PRO A 42 -5.64 -3.87 -6.25
N VAL A 43 -5.23 -2.62 -6.36
CA VAL A 43 -3.81 -2.26 -6.38
C VAL A 43 -3.32 -2.22 -4.94
N SER A 44 -2.43 -3.14 -4.58
CA SER A 44 -1.76 -3.14 -3.27
C SER A 44 -0.77 -1.98 -3.19
N GLN A 45 -1.28 -0.78 -2.89
CA GLN A 45 -0.42 0.32 -2.54
C GLN A 45 0.03 0.11 -1.10
N ALA A 46 1.25 -0.40 -0.91
CA ALA A 46 1.84 -0.51 0.41
C ALA A 46 1.77 0.89 1.04
N THR A 47 0.92 1.05 2.05
CA THR A 47 0.91 2.24 2.89
C THR A 47 2.32 2.37 3.43
N ALA A 48 3.11 3.27 2.84
CA ALA A 48 4.36 3.68 3.44
C ALA A 48 3.94 4.33 4.76
N ALA A 49 4.00 3.56 5.84
CA ALA A 49 3.92 4.11 7.17
C ALA A 49 4.90 5.29 7.21
N PRO A 50 4.50 6.46 7.73
CA PRO A 50 5.48 7.48 8.09
C PRO A 50 6.21 6.98 9.35
N SER A 51 6.93 5.87 9.25
CA SER A 51 7.94 5.50 10.21
C SER A 51 9.10 6.45 9.97
N GLY A 52 9.11 7.54 10.73
CA GLY A 52 10.24 8.43 10.82
C GLY A 52 11.52 7.63 11.01
N ILE A 53 12.50 7.93 10.17
CA ILE A 53 13.84 8.44 10.48
C ILE A 53 14.52 8.45 9.10
N GLN A 54 14.79 9.63 8.59
CA GLN A 54 15.66 9.79 7.44
C GLN A 54 17.07 9.41 7.87
N CYS A 55 17.58 8.25 7.44
CA CYS A 55 19.00 7.95 7.52
C CYS A 55 19.72 8.83 6.49
N ILE A 56 20.01 10.06 6.88
CA ILE A 56 20.77 11.02 6.09
C ILE A 56 22.18 10.46 5.96
N ARG A 57 22.50 10.00 4.76
CA ARG A 57 23.81 9.78 4.14
C ARG A 57 25.01 10.20 5.01
N THR A 58 25.28 9.41 6.04
CA THR A 58 26.53 9.38 6.80
C THR A 58 26.80 7.90 7.00
N GLY A 59 27.98 7.44 6.58
CA GLY A 59 28.35 6.02 6.52
C GLY A 59 28.47 5.37 7.89
N ILE A 60 27.34 5.19 8.57
CA ILE A 60 27.19 4.43 9.80
C ILE A 60 26.08 3.41 9.55
N GLU A 61 26.40 2.16 9.82
CA GLU A 61 25.61 0.97 9.54
C GLU A 61 24.16 1.10 10.04
N CYS A 62 23.19 0.80 9.17
CA CYS A 62 21.81 0.56 9.58
C CYS A 62 21.78 -0.72 10.42
N SER A 63 22.03 -0.62 11.73
CA SER A 63 21.72 -1.68 12.69
C SER A 63 20.20 -1.71 12.91
N GLY A 64 19.48 -2.22 11.91
CA GLY A 64 18.10 -2.63 12.03
C GLY A 64 18.06 -4.11 12.38
N SER A 65 17.67 -4.43 13.61
CA SER A 65 17.47 -5.78 14.11
C SER A 65 16.59 -6.60 13.16
N SER A 66 17.19 -7.55 12.45
CA SER A 66 16.43 -8.54 11.68
C SER A 66 15.59 -9.39 12.65
N PRO A 67 14.28 -9.57 12.40
CA PRO A 67 13.49 -10.50 13.20
C PRO A 67 13.95 -11.92 12.86
N LEU A 68 14.63 -12.55 13.83
CA LEU A 68 14.66 -14.02 14.05
C LEU A 68 14.44 -14.92 12.83
N SER A 69 15.42 -15.05 11.91
CA SER A 69 15.54 -16.26 11.04
C SER A 69 16.81 -16.34 10.15
N ALA A 70 17.86 -15.54 10.35
CA ALA A 70 19.08 -15.66 9.55
C ALA A 70 20.33 -15.83 10.42
N LEU A 71 20.41 -16.98 11.11
CA LEU A 71 21.70 -17.56 11.51
C LEU A 71 22.41 -18.06 10.24
N GLY A 72 22.79 -17.13 9.36
CA GLY A 72 23.35 -17.41 8.05
C GLY A 72 24.51 -16.48 7.78
N ARG A 73 25.70 -16.87 8.25
CA ARG A 73 27.05 -16.37 7.89
C ARG A 73 27.07 -15.04 7.11
N ALA A 74 27.26 -13.93 7.81
CA ALA A 74 27.72 -12.69 7.18
C ALA A 74 29.12 -12.94 6.58
N ARG A 75 29.24 -12.89 5.24
CA ARG A 75 30.54 -12.78 4.55
C ARG A 75 30.81 -11.30 4.34
N PHE A 76 31.85 -10.78 4.98
CA PHE A 76 32.47 -9.51 4.58
C PHE A 76 33.21 -9.74 3.26
N ALA A 77 32.76 -9.11 2.17
CA ALA A 77 33.59 -8.87 1.01
C ALA A 77 34.17 -7.46 1.17
N GLY A 78 35.42 -7.38 1.64
CA GLY A 78 36.20 -6.16 1.56
C GLY A 78 36.64 -5.94 0.12
N GLY A 79 36.48 -4.70 -0.35
CA GLY A 79 37.10 -4.14 -1.54
C GLY A 79 37.54 -2.72 -1.21
#